data_AF-A0A9Q9N664-F1
#
_entry.id   AF-A0A9Q9N664-F1
#
_cell.length_a   1.000
_cell.length_b   1.000
_cell.length_c   1.000
_cell.angle_alpha   90.00
_cell.angle_beta   90.00
_cell.angle_gamma   90.00
#
_symmetry.space_group_name_H-M   'P 1'
#
loop_
_entity.id
_entity.type
_entity.pdbx_description
1 polymer ?
#
loop_
_entity_poly.entity_id
_entity_poly.type
_entity_poly.pdbx_seq_one_letter_code
_entity_poly.pdbx_strand_id
1 'polypeptide(L)'
;MLKEKESFRLLYQAIRELADKIGDNQIETNSVSLLLLDFDFEHDVFDKLYLAILNYLNTVSIEDINHSELLDLIANTIPEDREINTFVKNKIIIGFANNYFPELQVLANDIKSDMGSLLS
;
A
#
# COMPACT_ATOMS: atom_id res chain seq x y z
N MET A 1 21.92 21.39 0.26
CA MET A 1 21.54 19.97 0.48
C MET A 1 21.61 19.47 1.93
N LEU A 2 22.42 20.04 2.86
CA LEU A 2 22.42 19.58 4.27
C LEU A 2 21.30 20.19 5.15
N LYS A 3 20.79 21.39 4.84
CA LYS A 3 19.68 22.02 5.59
C LYS A 3 18.31 21.38 5.32
N GLU A 4 18.10 20.83 4.14
CA GLU A 4 16.85 20.18 3.75
C GLU A 4 16.63 18.86 4.51
N LYS A 5 17.71 18.10 4.79
CA LYS A 5 17.60 16.78 5.42
C LYS A 5 16.95 16.81 6.81
N GLU A 6 17.24 17.81 7.65
CA GLU A 6 16.62 17.90 8.98
C GLU A 6 15.15 18.34 8.92
N SER A 7 14.80 19.26 8.02
CA SER A 7 13.40 19.64 7.80
C SER A 7 12.57 18.48 7.22
N PHE A 8 13.15 17.65 6.35
CA PHE A 8 12.51 16.42 5.87
C PHE A 8 12.34 15.38 6.97
N ARG A 9 13.29 15.26 7.92
CA ARG A 9 13.14 14.38 9.09
C ARG A 9 12.00 14.82 9.99
N LEU A 10 11.89 16.12 10.27
CA LEU A 10 10.77 16.66 11.05
C LEU A 10 9.43 16.47 10.34
N LEU A 11 9.38 16.66 9.02
CA LEU A 11 8.17 16.40 8.22
C LEU A 11 7.78 14.92 8.29
N TYR A 12 8.74 14.01 8.09
CA TYR A 12 8.50 12.57 8.15
C TYR A 12 8.03 12.14 9.55
N GLN A 13 8.66 12.67 10.60
CA GLN A 13 8.24 12.43 11.98
C GLN A 13 6.79 12.91 12.20
N ALA A 14 6.44 14.13 11.76
CA ALA A 14 5.10 14.67 11.92
C ALA A 14 4.05 13.83 11.15
N ILE A 15 4.37 13.40 9.92
CA ILE A 15 3.48 12.52 9.14
C ILE A 15 3.29 11.19 9.85
N ARG A 16 4.36 10.60 10.41
CA ARG A 16 4.28 9.34 11.15
C ARG A 16 3.44 9.45 12.41
N GLU A 17 3.64 10.51 13.19
CA GLU A 17 2.83 10.79 14.39
C GLU A 17 1.34 10.92 14.05
N LEU A 18 1.01 11.56 12.92
CA LEU A 18 -0.37 11.66 12.43
C LEU A 18 -0.91 10.32 11.93
N ALA A 19 -0.09 9.53 11.24
CA ALA A 19 -0.46 8.19 10.74
C ALA A 19 -0.85 7.25 11.90
N ASP A 20 -0.05 7.25 12.95
CA ASP A 20 -0.35 6.47 14.16
C ASP A 20 -1.66 6.94 14.81
N LYS A 21 -1.97 8.25 14.78
CA LYS A 21 -3.22 8.80 15.32
C LYS A 21 -4.46 8.44 14.50
N ILE A 22 -4.33 8.27 13.20
CA ILE A 22 -5.44 7.81 12.33
C ILE A 22 -5.56 6.29 12.29
N GLY A 23 -4.72 5.58 13.05
CA GLY A 23 -4.79 4.13 13.21
C GLY A 23 -3.98 3.33 12.18
N ASP A 24 -3.05 3.96 11.45
CA ASP A 24 -2.10 3.21 10.61
C ASP A 24 -1.25 2.29 11.49
N ASN A 25 -1.17 1.00 11.17
CA ASN A 25 -0.50 0.01 12.00
C ASN A 25 0.04 -1.18 11.17
N GLN A 26 0.31 -2.31 11.83
CA GLN A 26 0.83 -3.51 11.15
C GLN A 26 -0.18 -4.14 10.21
N ILE A 27 -1.47 -4.05 10.54
CA ILE A 27 -2.58 -4.66 9.82
C ILE A 27 -3.33 -3.62 8.98
N GLU A 28 -3.52 -2.40 9.51
CA GLU A 28 -4.23 -1.33 8.82
C GLU A 28 -3.28 -0.41 8.05
N THR A 29 -3.66 -0.06 6.82
CA THR A 29 -2.92 0.91 5.98
C THR A 29 -3.85 2.05 5.62
N ASN A 30 -3.65 3.21 6.22
CA ASN A 30 -4.49 4.39 6.00
C ASN A 30 -3.90 5.33 4.93
N SER A 31 -2.61 5.22 4.62
CA SER A 31 -1.99 6.00 3.54
C SER A 31 -1.03 5.15 2.72
N VAL A 32 -1.41 4.86 1.47
CA VAL A 32 -0.52 4.19 0.50
C VAL A 32 0.73 5.03 0.28
N SER A 33 0.59 6.35 0.17
CA SER A 33 1.73 7.24 -0.09
C SER A 33 2.75 7.23 1.05
N LEU A 34 2.28 7.15 2.30
CA LEU A 34 3.18 6.98 3.45
C LEU A 34 3.88 5.63 3.41
N LEU A 35 3.13 4.55 3.13
CA LEU A 35 3.72 3.23 2.96
C LEU A 35 4.80 3.23 1.87
N LEU A 36 4.53 3.83 0.71
CA LEU A 36 5.50 3.90 -0.38
C LEU A 36 6.73 4.73 0.02
N LEU A 37 6.53 5.83 0.76
CA LEU A 37 7.61 6.66 1.29
C LEU A 37 8.51 5.89 2.27
N ASP A 38 7.94 5.03 3.13
CA ASP A 38 8.70 4.17 4.06
C ASP A 38 9.65 3.21 3.31
N PHE A 39 9.35 2.90 2.03
CA PHE A 39 10.17 2.08 1.14
C PHE A 39 10.99 2.90 0.14
N ASP A 40 11.14 4.22 0.37
CA ASP A 40 11.86 5.18 -0.48
C ASP A 40 11.33 5.20 -1.94
N PHE A 41 10.07 4.85 -2.17
CA PHE A 41 9.44 4.95 -3.48
C PHE A 41 8.98 6.37 -3.76
N GLU A 42 9.10 6.79 -5.02
CA GLU A 42 8.66 8.09 -5.49
C GLU A 42 7.22 8.05 -6.01
N HIS A 43 6.68 9.22 -6.34
CA HIS A 43 5.30 9.36 -6.82
C HIS A 43 5.05 8.63 -8.14
N ASP A 44 6.07 8.42 -8.97
CA ASP A 44 5.93 7.67 -10.21
C ASP A 44 5.52 6.21 -9.98
N VAL A 45 6.01 5.59 -8.89
CA VAL A 45 5.61 4.24 -8.47
C VAL A 45 4.14 4.24 -8.04
N PHE A 46 3.71 5.27 -7.31
CA PHE A 46 2.30 5.43 -6.94
C PHE A 46 1.41 5.50 -8.20
N ASP A 47 1.76 6.35 -9.16
CA ASP A 47 0.97 6.54 -10.38
C ASP A 47 0.88 5.23 -11.20
N LYS A 48 1.99 4.49 -11.29
CA LYS A 48 2.00 3.18 -11.97
C LYS A 48 1.13 2.16 -11.25
N LEU A 49 1.23 2.06 -9.92
CA LEU A 49 0.39 1.14 -9.13
C LEU A 49 -1.09 1.48 -9.25
N TYR A 50 -1.42 2.78 -9.14
CA TYR A 50 -2.79 3.26 -9.29
C TYR A 50 -3.37 2.86 -10.66
N LEU A 51 -2.63 3.14 -11.74
CA LEU A 51 -3.07 2.80 -13.10
C LEU A 51 -3.17 1.29 -13.32
N ALA A 52 -2.21 0.51 -12.82
CA ALA A 52 -2.21 -0.94 -12.94
C ALA A 52 -3.46 -1.54 -12.28
N ILE A 53 -3.74 -1.15 -11.04
CA ILE A 53 -4.90 -1.63 -10.28
C ILE A 53 -6.21 -1.17 -10.93
N LEU A 54 -6.30 0.09 -11.34
CA LEU A 54 -7.48 0.61 -12.05
C LEU A 54 -7.77 -0.19 -13.32
N ASN A 55 -6.74 -0.47 -14.13
CA ASN A 55 -6.90 -1.25 -15.35
C ASN A 55 -7.36 -2.68 -15.05
N TYR A 56 -6.80 -3.32 -14.03
CA TYR A 56 -7.22 -4.65 -13.59
C TYR A 56 -8.70 -4.65 -13.16
N LEU A 57 -9.11 -3.71 -12.31
CA LEU A 57 -10.50 -3.60 -11.84
C LEU A 57 -11.49 -3.31 -12.96
N ASN A 58 -11.07 -2.66 -14.05
CA ASN A 58 -11.91 -2.46 -15.23
C ASN A 58 -12.12 -3.74 -16.07
N THR A 59 -11.36 -4.82 -15.79
CA THR A 59 -11.41 -6.07 -16.57
C THR A 59 -12.07 -7.23 -15.82
N VAL A 60 -12.22 -7.13 -14.50
CA VAL A 60 -12.80 -8.18 -13.65
C VAL A 60 -14.06 -7.69 -12.95
N SER A 61 -14.98 -8.60 -12.64
CA SER A 61 -16.10 -8.27 -11.76
C SER A 61 -15.62 -8.24 -10.29
N ILE A 62 -16.38 -7.59 -9.42
CA ILE A 62 -16.04 -7.50 -7.98
C ILE A 62 -15.91 -8.89 -7.35
N GLU A 63 -16.74 -9.84 -7.78
CA GLU A 63 -16.76 -11.22 -7.28
C GLU A 63 -15.55 -12.05 -7.75
N ASP A 64 -14.89 -11.60 -8.82
CA ASP A 64 -13.76 -12.29 -9.44
C ASP A 64 -12.39 -11.67 -9.08
N ILE A 65 -12.35 -10.66 -8.19
CA ILE A 65 -11.11 -10.02 -7.76
C ILE A 65 -10.24 -11.05 -7.02
N ASN A 66 -9.13 -11.44 -7.66
CA ASN A 66 -8.21 -12.43 -7.16
C ASN A 66 -7.01 -11.80 -6.39
N HIS A 67 -6.69 -12.37 -5.22
CA HIS A 67 -5.56 -11.93 -4.39
C HIS A 67 -4.20 -12.15 -5.05
N SER A 68 -3.94 -13.34 -5.60
CA SER A 68 -2.64 -13.65 -6.19
C SER A 68 -2.37 -12.82 -7.44
N GLU A 69 -3.40 -12.55 -8.24
CA GLU A 69 -3.27 -11.67 -9.41
C GLU A 69 -2.89 -10.24 -9.02
N LEU A 70 -3.48 -9.71 -7.93
CA LEU A 70 -3.09 -8.41 -7.38
C LEU A 70 -1.67 -8.41 -6.80
N LEU A 71 -1.25 -9.49 -6.15
CA LEU A 71 0.13 -9.63 -5.65
C LEU A 71 1.14 -9.61 -6.81
N ASP A 72 0.83 -10.32 -7.90
CA ASP A 72 1.66 -10.38 -9.10
C ASP A 72 1.67 -9.04 -9.82
N LEU A 73 0.51 -8.38 -9.94
CA LEU A 73 0.37 -7.04 -10.51
C LEU A 73 1.26 -6.02 -9.78
N ILE A 74 1.22 -6.01 -8.44
CA ILE A 74 2.06 -5.14 -7.63
C ILE A 74 3.54 -5.49 -7.82
N ALA A 75 3.89 -6.78 -7.82
CA ALA A 75 5.26 -7.23 -8.04
C ALA A 75 5.83 -6.75 -9.38
N ASN A 76 5.03 -6.82 -10.44
CA ASN A 76 5.42 -6.42 -11.79
C ASN A 76 5.46 -4.90 -12.00
N THR A 77 4.85 -4.13 -11.08
CA THR A 77 4.78 -2.67 -11.19
C THR A 77 5.91 -1.98 -10.43
N ILE A 78 6.40 -2.61 -9.37
CA ILE A 78 7.49 -2.08 -8.54
C ILE A 78 8.84 -2.28 -9.24
N PRO A 79 9.78 -1.33 -9.13
CA PRO A 79 11.12 -1.48 -9.69
C PRO A 79 11.84 -2.77 -9.26
N GLU A 80 12.46 -3.47 -10.21
CA GLU A 80 13.12 -4.78 -9.98
C GLU A 80 14.27 -4.73 -8.95
N ASP A 81 14.88 -3.56 -8.75
CA ASP A 81 15.93 -3.35 -7.76
C ASP A 81 15.39 -3.28 -6.31
N ARG A 82 14.06 -3.32 -6.14
CA ARG A 82 13.39 -3.19 -4.84
C ARG A 82 12.43 -4.35 -4.61
N GLU A 83 12.94 -5.42 -4.00
CA GLU A 83 12.08 -6.51 -3.55
C GLU A 83 11.23 -6.09 -2.35
N ILE A 84 9.91 -6.19 -2.51
CA ILE A 84 8.97 -6.14 -1.40
C ILE A 84 8.34 -7.52 -1.16
N ASN A 85 8.22 -7.90 0.10
CA ASN A 85 7.61 -9.17 0.49
C ASN A 85 6.07 -9.11 0.37
N THR A 86 5.42 -10.27 0.48
CA THR A 86 3.95 -10.38 0.42
C THR A 86 3.24 -9.53 1.47
N PHE A 87 3.84 -9.37 2.66
CA PHE A 87 3.25 -8.56 3.73
C PHE A 87 3.11 -7.09 3.31
N VAL A 88 4.12 -6.53 2.66
CA VAL A 88 4.08 -5.14 2.15
C VAL A 88 3.09 -5.03 0.98
N LYS A 89 3.06 -6.00 0.06
CA LYS A 89 2.08 -6.03 -1.03
C LYS A 89 0.64 -6.04 -0.49
N ASN A 90 0.37 -6.82 0.55
CA ASN A 90 -0.91 -6.83 1.24
C ASN A 90 -1.28 -5.46 1.82
N LYS A 91 -0.33 -4.79 2.48
CA LYS A 91 -0.54 -3.42 2.97
C LYS A 91 -0.85 -2.43 1.84
N ILE A 92 -0.21 -2.57 0.68
CA ILE A 92 -0.52 -1.77 -0.52
C ILE A 92 -1.99 -2.00 -0.94
N ILE A 93 -2.45 -3.26 -1.04
CA ILE A 93 -3.85 -3.58 -1.39
C ILE A 93 -4.82 -2.94 -0.39
N ILE A 94 -4.57 -3.09 0.91
CA ILE A 94 -5.40 -2.52 1.97
C ILE A 94 -5.46 -0.99 1.85
N GLY A 95 -4.32 -0.33 1.64
CA GLY A 95 -4.27 1.11 1.50
C GLY A 95 -5.04 1.60 0.27
N PHE A 96 -4.96 0.89 -0.85
CA PHE A 96 -5.74 1.20 -2.03
C PHE A 96 -7.24 0.99 -1.82
N ALA A 97 -7.63 -0.07 -1.11
CA ALA A 97 -9.02 -0.32 -0.74
C ALA A 97 -9.59 0.82 0.12
N ASN A 98 -8.81 1.32 1.07
CA ASN A 98 -9.25 2.34 2.02
C ASN A 98 -9.39 3.74 1.41
N ASN A 99 -8.60 4.05 0.37
CA ASN A 99 -8.46 5.43 -0.12
C ASN A 99 -8.96 5.65 -1.55
N TYR A 100 -8.95 4.62 -2.40
CA TYR A 100 -9.07 4.82 -3.85
C TYR A 100 -10.06 3.85 -4.53
N PHE A 101 -10.08 2.58 -4.13
CA PHE A 101 -10.85 1.52 -4.80
C PHE A 101 -11.69 0.73 -3.80
N PRO A 102 -12.90 1.21 -3.46
CA PRO A 102 -13.80 0.54 -2.52
C PRO A 102 -14.14 -0.91 -2.89
N GLU A 103 -14.05 -1.27 -4.17
CA GLU A 103 -14.24 -2.63 -4.70
C GLU A 103 -13.29 -3.65 -4.07
N LEU A 104 -12.11 -3.20 -3.60
CA LEU A 104 -11.12 -4.05 -2.95
C LEU A 104 -11.42 -4.32 -1.47
N GLN A 105 -12.47 -3.72 -0.88
CA GLN A 105 -12.71 -3.80 0.57
C GLN A 105 -12.97 -5.22 1.08
N VAL A 106 -13.67 -6.06 0.31
CA VAL A 106 -13.91 -7.46 0.69
C VAL A 106 -12.57 -8.19 0.84
N LEU A 107 -11.75 -8.13 -0.21
CA LEU A 107 -10.41 -8.74 -0.20
C LEU A 107 -9.51 -8.15 0.89
N ALA A 108 -9.56 -6.83 1.10
CA ALA A 108 -8.76 -6.18 2.14
C ALA A 108 -9.11 -6.68 3.54
N ASN A 109 -10.40 -6.97 3.82
CA ASN A 109 -10.81 -7.52 5.10
C ASN A 109 -10.33 -8.97 5.29
N ASP A 110 -10.37 -9.78 4.23
CA ASP A 110 -9.86 -11.16 4.27
C ASP A 110 -8.35 -11.16 4.54
N ILE A 111 -7.59 -10.32 3.83
CA ILE A 111 -6.15 -10.13 4.04
C ILE A 111 -5.86 -9.68 5.48
N LYS A 112 -6.63 -8.72 6.02
CA LYS A 112 -6.45 -8.23 7.39
C LYS A 112 -6.69 -9.33 8.43
N SER A 113 -7.70 -10.17 8.21
CA SER A 113 -7.98 -11.34 9.05
C SER A 113 -6.80 -12.32 9.03
N ASP A 114 -6.29 -12.65 7.84
CA ASP A 114 -5.17 -13.58 7.68
C ASP A 114 -3.89 -13.04 8.33
N MET A 115 -3.56 -11.76 8.11
CA MET A 115 -2.41 -11.10 8.76
C MET A 115 -2.55 -11.09 10.28
N GLY A 116 -3.75 -10.83 10.81
CA GLY A 116 -4.02 -10.89 12.24
C GLY A 116 -3.75 -12.27 12.84
N SER A 117 -4.10 -13.34 12.12
CA SER A 117 -3.85 -14.72 12.55
C SER A 117 -2.36 -15.10 12.58
N LEU A 118 -1.54 -14.48 11.72
CA LEU A 118 -0.09 -14.71 11.68
C LEU A 118 0.67 -13.94 12.77
N LEU A 119 0.06 -12.90 13.33
CA LEU A 119 0.64 -12.04 14.36
C LEU A 119 0.26 -12.46 15.79
N SER A 120 -0.69 -13.40 15.94
CA SER A 120 -1.13 -13.99 17.22
C SER A 120 -0.31 -15.20 17.61
#